data_AF-A0A7C6QXS4-F1
#
_entry.id   AF-A0A7C6QXS4-F1
#
_cell.length_a   1.000
_cell.length_b   1.000
_cell.length_c   1.000
_cell.angle_alpha   90.00
_cell.angle_beta   90.00
_cell.angle_gamma   90.00
#
_symmetry.space_group_name_H-M   'P 1'
#
loop_
_entity.id
_entity.type
_entity.pdbx_description
1 polymer ?
#
loop_
_entity_poly.entity_id
_entity_poly.type
_entity_poly.pdbx_seq_one_letter_code
_entity_poly.pdbx_strand_id
1 'polypeptide(L)'
;MQERGFWSQLFDFSFSSFVTLKVIKVLYSLWIAIGAIGALGMLMGKGVMPFGYISAGVFLLSLIWAVVFFFLWVIGGRVWMETIIVLFRIAENTSTLVRAGGGGRPESSEGAKEAGPDS
;
A
#
# COMPACT_ATOMS: atom_id res chain seq x y z
N MET A 1 12.06 -3.18 -23.37
CA MET A 1 12.30 -2.39 -22.13
C MET A 1 12.62 -3.39 -21.04
N GLN A 2 13.76 -3.31 -20.36
CA GLN A 2 14.05 -4.19 -19.22
C GLN A 2 13.14 -3.79 -18.06
N GLU A 3 12.25 -4.69 -17.64
CA GLU A 3 11.46 -4.48 -16.44
C GLU A 3 12.40 -4.39 -15.23
N ARG A 4 12.37 -3.28 -14.50
CA ARG A 4 13.14 -3.15 -13.25
C ARG A 4 12.59 -4.19 -12.26
N GLY A 5 13.47 -4.99 -11.67
CA GLY A 5 13.07 -6.01 -10.70
C GLY A 5 12.41 -5.41 -9.44
N PHE A 6 11.56 -6.19 -8.76
CA PHE A 6 10.83 -5.80 -7.55
C PHE A 6 11.70 -5.09 -6.50
N TRP A 7 12.90 -5.63 -6.23
CA TRP A 7 13.85 -5.05 -5.27
C TRP A 7 14.40 -3.69 -5.72
N SER A 8 14.64 -3.51 -7.02
CA SER A 8 15.07 -2.22 -7.57
C SER A 8 13.97 -1.16 -7.42
N GLN A 9 12.69 -1.55 -7.53
CA GLN A 9 11.58 -0.64 -7.32
C GLN A 9 11.30 -0.36 -5.83
N LEU A 10 11.58 -1.32 -4.93
CA LEU A 10 11.44 -1.15 -3.48
C LEU A 10 12.45 -0.13 -2.91
N PHE A 11 13.68 -0.14 -3.44
CA PHE A 11 14.75 0.79 -3.06
C PHE A 11 14.88 2.00 -4.00
N ASP A 12 13.82 2.34 -4.73
CA ASP A 12 13.78 3.55 -5.56
C ASP A 12 13.49 4.78 -4.70
N PHE A 13 14.54 5.38 -4.14
CA PHE A 13 14.47 6.58 -3.29
C PHE A 13 14.07 7.86 -4.06
N SER A 14 13.91 7.79 -5.38
CA SER A 14 13.50 8.95 -6.18
C SER A 14 12.00 9.26 -6.07
N PHE A 15 11.17 8.33 -5.56
CA PHE A 15 9.70 8.43 -5.46
C PHE A 15 8.99 8.94 -6.73
N SER A 16 9.63 8.84 -7.91
CA SER A 16 9.14 9.46 -9.14
C SER A 16 7.96 8.71 -9.78
N SER A 17 7.63 7.52 -9.27
CA SER A 17 6.49 6.73 -9.71
C SER A 17 5.71 6.19 -8.52
N PHE A 18 4.38 6.10 -8.67
CA PHE A 18 3.49 5.55 -7.67
C PHE A 18 3.63 4.02 -7.59
N VAL A 19 4.77 3.53 -7.05
CA VAL A 19 5.05 2.08 -6.90
C VAL A 19 4.25 1.47 -5.74
N THR A 20 3.61 2.29 -4.90
CA THR A 20 2.95 1.84 -3.67
C THR A 20 1.98 0.67 -3.89
N LEU A 21 1.17 0.71 -4.95
CA LEU A 21 0.21 -0.37 -5.26
C LEU A 21 0.90 -1.70 -5.62
N LYS A 22 2.12 -1.65 -6.17
CA LYS A 22 2.90 -2.86 -6.51
C LYS A 22 3.54 -3.48 -5.27
N VAL A 23 3.94 -2.66 -4.30
CA VAL A 23 4.67 -3.09 -3.09
C VAL A 23 3.73 -3.38 -1.90
N ILE A 24 2.47 -2.92 -1.95
CA ILE A 24 1.53 -3.03 -0.81
C ILE A 24 1.40 -4.44 -0.24
N LYS A 25 1.47 -5.48 -1.08
CA LYS A 25 1.44 -6.88 -0.63
C LYS A 25 2.62 -7.20 0.28
N VAL A 26 3.81 -6.75 -0.07
CA VAL A 26 5.03 -6.96 0.73
C VAL A 26 5.01 -6.11 2.00
N LEU A 27 4.53 -4.86 1.93
CA LEU A 27 4.34 -4.03 3.12
C LEU A 27 3.36 -4.67 4.11
N TYR A 28 2.25 -5.23 3.62
CA TYR A 28 1.29 -5.91 4.47
C TYR A 28 1.85 -7.20 5.07
N SER A 29 2.61 -7.98 4.32
CA SER A 29 3.32 -9.16 4.86
C SER A 29 4.31 -8.78 5.96
N LEU A 30 5.09 -7.72 5.77
CA LEU A 30 6.00 -7.18 6.79
C LEU A 30 5.23 -6.69 8.01
N TRP A 31 4.09 -6.00 7.82
CA TRP A 31 3.23 -5.55 8.90
C TRP A 31 2.73 -6.73 9.76
N ILE A 32 2.27 -7.81 9.14
CA ILE A 32 1.86 -9.03 9.85
C ILE A 32 3.05 -9.63 10.60
N ALA A 33 4.22 -9.73 9.96
CA ALA A 33 5.42 -10.28 10.60
C ALA A 33 5.82 -9.49 11.85
N ILE A 34 5.78 -8.16 11.79
CA ILE A 34 6.02 -7.28 12.95
C ILE A 34 4.99 -7.54 14.04
N GLY A 35 3.70 -7.65 13.69
CA GLY A 35 2.63 -7.97 14.63
C GLY A 35 2.84 -9.30 15.34
N ALA A 36 3.25 -10.33 14.58
CA ALA A 36 3.53 -11.67 15.12
C ALA A 36 4.73 -11.65 16.08
N ILE A 37 5.83 -10.99 15.70
CA ILE A 37 7.01 -10.82 16.56
C ILE A 37 6.64 -10.02 17.82
N GLY A 38 5.84 -8.96 17.69
CA GLY A 38 5.36 -8.18 18.83
C GLY A 38 4.50 -9.00 19.80
N ALA A 39 3.59 -9.83 19.27
CA ALA A 39 2.76 -10.73 20.07
C ALA A 39 3.60 -11.79 20.80
N LEU A 40 4.61 -12.37 20.14
CA LEU A 40 5.55 -13.29 20.77
C LEU A 40 6.41 -12.59 21.84
N GLY A 41 6.84 -11.36 21.56
CA GLY A 41 7.58 -10.52 22.49
C GLY A 41 6.80 -10.22 23.78
N MET A 42 5.48 -10.08 23.71
CA MET A 42 4.62 -9.92 24.91
C MET A 42 4.68 -11.15 25.83
N LEU A 43 4.76 -12.36 25.26
CA LEU A 43 4.86 -13.61 26.02
C LEU A 43 6.24 -13.75 26.68
N MET A 44 7.30 -13.37 25.95
CA MET A 44 8.68 -13.44 26.42
C MET A 44 9.01 -12.34 27.45
N GLY A 45 8.56 -11.10 27.22
CA GLY A 45 8.89 -9.94 28.05
C GLY A 45 8.34 -10.01 29.48
N LYS A 46 7.25 -10.76 29.70
CA LYS A 46 6.73 -11.05 31.05
C LYS A 46 7.27 -12.36 31.63
N GLY A 47 7.75 -13.28 30.79
CA GLY A 47 8.35 -14.58 31.14
C GLY A 47 9.77 -14.50 31.72
N VAL A 48 10.49 -13.40 31.45
CA VAL A 48 11.93 -13.24 31.73
C VAL A 48 12.18 -12.17 32.81
N MET A 49 11.29 -12.00 33.79
CA MET A 49 11.65 -11.28 35.01
C MET A 49 12.41 -12.25 35.94
N PRO A 50 13.70 -12.03 36.25
CA PRO A 50 14.52 -13.03 36.94
C PRO A 50 14.18 -13.26 38.42
N PHE A 51 13.15 -12.61 38.99
CA PHE A 51 12.97 -12.51 40.44
C PHE A 51 11.56 -12.79 41.01
N GLY A 52 10.64 -13.42 40.27
CA GLY A 52 9.34 -13.74 40.87
C GLY A 52 8.61 -14.84 40.14
N TYR A 53 8.14 -15.84 40.90
CA TYR A 53 7.19 -16.86 40.45
C TYR A 53 6.07 -16.20 39.65
N ILE A 54 6.08 -16.35 38.32
CA ILE A 54 4.98 -15.90 37.48
C ILE A 54 3.82 -16.82 37.83
N SER A 55 2.77 -16.26 38.44
CA SER A 55 1.55 -17.02 38.67
C SER A 55 0.95 -17.43 37.33
N ALA A 56 0.45 -18.67 37.24
CA ALA A 56 -0.15 -19.20 36.01
C ALA A 56 -1.24 -18.26 35.43
N GLY A 57 -1.92 -17.50 36.29
CA GLY A 57 -2.90 -16.48 35.89
C GLY A 57 -2.33 -15.31 35.08
N VAL A 58 -1.10 -14.85 35.40
CA VAL A 58 -0.46 -13.75 34.65
C VAL A 58 -0.03 -14.20 33.26
N PHE A 59 0.46 -15.44 33.13
CA PHE A 59 0.80 -16.02 31.83
C PHE A 59 -0.44 -16.19 30.95
N LEU A 60 -1.53 -16.74 31.50
CA LEU A 60 -2.78 -16.91 30.76
C LEU A 60 -3.38 -15.58 30.30
N LEU A 61 -3.35 -14.55 31.16
CA LEU A 61 -3.80 -13.20 30.81
C LEU A 61 -2.93 -12.59 29.69
N SER A 62 -1.61 -12.81 29.74
CA SER A 62 -0.69 -12.35 28.69
C SER A 62 -0.96 -13.04 27.34
N LEU A 63 -1.34 -14.32 27.36
CA LEU A 63 -1.69 -15.06 26.15
C LEU A 63 -2.95 -14.49 25.49
N ILE A 64 -3.99 -14.24 26.28
CA ILE A 64 -5.22 -13.62 25.78
C ILE A 64 -4.92 -12.24 25.18
N TRP A 65 -4.13 -11.42 25.88
CA TRP A 65 -3.73 -10.10 25.37
C TRP A 65 -2.90 -10.17 24.09
N ALA A 66 -1.96 -11.11 23.98
CA ALA A 66 -1.15 -11.28 22.78
C ALA A 66 -2.01 -11.63 21.56
N VAL A 67 -3.00 -12.51 21.74
CA VAL A 67 -3.95 -12.87 20.69
C VAL A 67 -4.80 -11.67 20.28
N VAL A 68 -5.41 -10.98 21.25
CA VAL A 68 -6.24 -9.79 20.99
C VAL A 68 -5.41 -8.70 20.28
N PHE A 69 -4.20 -8.43 20.78
CA PHE A 69 -3.27 -7.48 20.17
C PHE A 69 -2.97 -7.84 18.72
N PHE A 70 -2.62 -9.10 18.43
CA PHE A 70 -2.31 -9.53 17.07
C PHE A 70 -3.48 -9.33 16.11
N PHE A 71 -4.70 -9.70 16.53
CA PHE A 71 -5.89 -9.49 15.68
C PHE A 71 -6.17 -8.00 15.44
N LEU A 72 -6.11 -7.17 16.49
CA LEU A 72 -6.28 -5.72 16.34
C LEU A 72 -5.20 -5.11 15.43
N TRP A 73 -3.96 -5.56 15.55
CA TRP A 73 -2.84 -5.14 14.69
C TRP A 73 -3.08 -5.49 13.22
N VAL A 74 -3.54 -6.71 12.95
CA VAL A 74 -3.86 -7.18 11.59
C VAL A 74 -5.02 -6.41 10.98
N ILE A 75 -6.08 -6.17 11.76
CA ILE A 75 -7.25 -5.38 11.33
C ILE A 75 -6.84 -3.93 11.06
N GLY A 76 -6.10 -3.30 11.99
CA GLY A 76 -5.58 -1.94 11.79
C GLY A 76 -4.70 -1.84 10.55
N GLY A 77 -3.84 -2.83 10.32
CA GLY A 77 -3.05 -2.94 9.10
C GLY A 77 -3.89 -3.04 7.84
N ARG A 78 -5.02 -3.76 7.85
CA ARG A 78 -5.94 -3.84 6.70
C ARG A 78 -6.52 -2.48 6.37
N VAL A 79 -7.12 -1.82 7.35
CA VAL A 79 -7.75 -0.50 7.18
C VAL A 79 -6.72 0.53 6.71
N TRP A 80 -5.52 0.51 7.27
CA TRP A 80 -4.43 1.40 6.87
C TRP A 80 -4.01 1.18 5.41
N MET A 81 -3.77 -0.07 5.01
CA MET A 81 -3.39 -0.39 3.63
C MET A 81 -4.51 -0.09 2.64
N GLU A 82 -5.77 -0.36 2.99
CA GLU A 82 -6.93 0.01 2.18
C GLU A 82 -6.99 1.52 1.96
N THR A 83 -6.78 2.30 3.02
CA THR A 83 -6.75 3.77 2.95
C THR A 83 -5.65 4.23 1.98
N ILE A 84 -4.44 3.67 2.08
CA ILE A 84 -3.33 3.96 1.17
C ILE A 84 -3.69 3.62 -0.28
N ILE A 85 -4.24 2.42 -0.53
CA ILE A 85 -4.64 1.97 -1.87
C ILE A 85 -5.68 2.92 -2.46
N VAL A 86 -6.69 3.30 -1.68
CA VAL A 86 -7.76 4.21 -2.12
C VAL A 86 -7.19 5.57 -2.50
N LEU A 87 -6.30 6.15 -1.69
CA LEU A 87 -5.65 7.43 -1.99
C LEU A 87 -4.86 7.38 -3.31
N PHE A 88 -4.07 6.33 -3.53
CA PHE A 88 -3.31 6.18 -4.78
C PHE A 88 -4.24 5.96 -5.98
N ARG A 89 -5.31 5.18 -5.84
CA ARG A 89 -6.31 4.99 -6.90
C ARG A 89 -7.02 6.29 -7.28
N ILE A 90 -7.31 7.15 -6.31
CA ILE A 90 -7.91 8.47 -6.58
C ILE A 90 -6.94 9.35 -7.37
N ALA A 91 -5.66 9.37 -7.01
CA ALA A 91 -4.63 10.12 -7.72
C ALA A 91 -4.48 9.66 -9.18
N GLU A 92 -4.47 8.34 -9.41
CA GLU A 92 -4.42 7.75 -10.75
C GLU A 92 -5.66 8.12 -11.59
N ASN A 93 -6.86 7.99 -11.00
CA ASN A 93 -8.11 8.33 -11.69
C ASN A 93 -8.18 9.82 -12.05
N THR A 94 -7.69 10.71 -11.17
CA THR A 94 -7.65 12.15 -11.41
C THR A 94 -6.74 12.49 -12.59
N SER A 95 -5.56 11.85 -12.68
CA SER A 95 -4.64 12.05 -13.82
C SER A 95 -5.26 11.63 -15.17
N THR A 96 -6.09 10.59 -15.15
CA THR A 96 -6.79 10.08 -16.34
C THR A 96 -7.90 11.04 -16.77
N LEU A 97 -8.65 11.61 -15.82
CA LEU A 97 -9.71 12.58 -16.10
C LEU A 97 -9.18 13.88 -16.72
N VAL A 98 -8.04 14.40 -16.25
CA VAL A 98 -7.39 15.58 -16.86
C VAL A 98 -6.99 15.32 -18.31
N ARG A 99 -6.46 14.12 -18.58
CA ARG A 99 -6.05 13.72 -19.94
C ARG A 99 -7.23 13.51 -20.87
N ALA A 100 -8.36 13.00 -20.37
CA ALA A 100 -9.59 12.82 -21.13
C ALA A 100 -10.33 14.14 -21.38
N GLY A 101 -10.34 15.06 -20.41
CA GLY A 101 -11.00 16.37 -20.52
C GLY A 101 -10.29 17.37 -21.44
N GLY A 102 -8.99 17.17 -21.73
CA GLY A 102 -8.20 18.03 -22.62
C GLY A 102 -8.23 17.65 -24.11
N GLY A 103 -8.81 16.50 -24.48
CA GLY A 103 -8.74 15.94 -25.85
C GLY A 103 -9.88 16.30 -26.80
N GLY A 104 -10.81 17.17 -26.40
CA GLY A 104 -11.99 17.53 -27.17
C GLY A 104 -11.79 18.70 -28.13
N ARG A 105 -10.88 18.60 -29.10
CA ARG A 105 -10.93 19.41 -30.33
C ARG A 105 -10.48 18.55 -31.51
N PRO A 106 -11.40 17.99 -32.31
CA PRO A 106 -11.04 17.47 -33.62
C PRO A 106 -10.73 18.67 -34.52
N GLU A 107 -9.47 19.09 -34.55
CA GLU A 107 -8.94 19.83 -35.70
C GLU A 107 -8.70 18.82 -36.82
N SER A 108 -9.66 18.65 -37.72
CA SER A 108 -9.31 18.41 -39.12
C SER A 108 -10.51 18.53 -40.05
N SER A 109 -10.28 19.38 -41.05
CA SER A 109 -10.77 19.26 -42.42
C SER A 109 -12.25 19.52 -42.68
N GLU A 110 -12.68 20.77 -42.47
CA GLU A 110 -13.64 21.39 -43.38
C GLU A 110 -12.86 22.09 -44.52
N GLY A 111 -12.71 21.37 -45.62
CA GLY A 111 -13.03 21.94 -46.93
C GLY A 111 -12.15 23.05 -47.52
N ALA A 112 -10.82 23.02 -47.32
CA ALA A 112 -9.89 23.75 -48.20
C ALA A 112 -9.78 23.11 -49.62
N LYS A 113 -10.91 22.74 -50.24
CA LYS A 113 -10.98 22.09 -51.57
C LYS A 113 -12.01 22.69 -52.53
N GLU A 114 -12.48 23.91 -52.30
CA GLU A 114 -13.21 24.69 -53.32
C GLU A 114 -12.46 25.97 -53.67
N ALA A 115 -11.32 25.80 -54.36
CA ALA A 115 -10.76 26.85 -55.20
C ALA A 115 -10.19 26.15 -56.44
N GLY A 116 -10.96 26.21 -57.54
CA GLY A 116 -10.49 25.78 -58.87
C GLY A 116 -9.22 26.54 -59.28
N PRO A 117 -8.47 26.01 -60.25
CA PRO A 117 -8.85 26.32 -61.63
C PRO A 117 -8.55 25.19 -62.63
N ASP A 118 -9.54 24.77 -63.42
CA ASP A 118 -9.29 24.34 -64.80
C ASP A 118 -10.61 24.17 -65.58
N SER A 119 -10.95 25.20 -66.37
CA SER A 119 -11.60 25.18 -67.69
C SER A 119 -12.14 26.57 -68.04
#